data_AF-A0A7N2KKH3-F1
#
_entry.id   AF-A0A7N2KKH3-F1
#
_cell.length_a   1.000
_cell.length_b   1.000
_cell.length_c   1.000
_cell.angle_alpha   90.00
_cell.angle_beta   90.00
_cell.angle_gamma   90.00
#
_symmetry.space_group_name_H-M   'P 1'
#
loop_
_entity.id
_entity.type
_entity.pdbx_description
1 polymer ?
#
loop_
_entity_poly.entity_id
_entity_poly.type
_entity_poly.pdbx_seq_one_letter_code
_entity_poly.pdbx_strand_id
1 'polypeptide(L)'
;MAAALVGGAFLSATLQVLFDRMASQEVVKFIRGRKVSATLLTKLKTWCLTLSKVLNDAEEKETTDTIVKEWLDELKDALYHAEDLLDEIATEALRCQVEADFVTSTSLREGVEGRSSQRVPTTSLVDPETIIYGRDDDEKAIVNFLLSNDVASNNHSTGVIPIVGMGGVGKTTLARQIYNNQKIIEHFSLKA
;
A
#
# COMPACT_ATOMS: atom_id res chain seq x y z
N MET A 1 -37.76 23.23 -15.66
CA MET A 1 -37.88 23.16 -14.19
C MET A 1 -36.49 22.82 -13.67
N ALA A 2 -35.75 23.82 -13.22
CA ALA A 2 -34.42 23.62 -12.65
C ALA A 2 -34.60 23.08 -11.23
N ALA A 3 -34.15 21.85 -11.00
CA ALA A 3 -33.95 21.36 -9.65
C ALA A 3 -32.84 22.22 -9.05
N ALA A 4 -33.23 23.21 -8.24
CA ALA A 4 -32.31 23.86 -7.33
C ALA A 4 -31.84 22.77 -6.36
N LEU A 5 -30.71 22.15 -6.67
CA LEU A 5 -29.97 21.28 -5.78
C LEU A 5 -29.41 22.18 -4.67
N VAL A 6 -30.25 22.44 -3.68
CA VAL A 6 -29.92 23.12 -2.44
C VAL A 6 -28.68 22.43 -1.89
N GLY A 7 -27.57 23.16 -1.78
CA GLY A 7 -26.20 22.67 -1.49
C GLY A 7 -26.01 22.01 -0.12
N GLY A 8 -27.10 21.74 0.56
CA GLY A 8 -27.14 21.41 1.94
C GLY A 8 -27.21 19.92 2.28
N ALA A 9 -28.11 19.19 1.63
CA ALA A 9 -28.15 17.73 1.76
C ALA A 9 -26.84 17.06 1.30
N PHE A 10 -26.04 17.75 0.48
CA PHE A 10 -24.78 17.24 -0.05
C PHE A 10 -23.72 17.10 1.03
N LEU A 11 -23.46 18.15 1.82
CA LEU A 11 -22.41 18.15 2.84
C LEU A 11 -22.70 17.21 3.99
N SER A 12 -23.96 17.19 4.45
CA SER A 12 -24.42 16.27 5.47
C SER A 12 -24.23 14.81 5.02
N ALA A 13 -24.56 14.51 3.75
CA ALA A 13 -24.35 13.19 3.16
C ALA A 13 -22.86 12.83 3.03
N THR A 14 -22.00 13.75 2.56
CA THR A 14 -20.56 13.49 2.43
C THR A 14 -19.92 13.26 3.81
N LEU A 15 -20.29 14.04 4.81
CA LEU A 15 -19.81 13.85 6.18
C LEU A 15 -20.25 12.48 6.75
N GLN A 16 -21.46 12.05 6.43
CA GLN A 16 -21.96 10.74 6.83
C GLN A 16 -21.19 9.59 6.16
N VAL A 17 -20.85 9.72 4.87
CA VAL A 17 -19.99 8.75 4.16
C VAL A 17 -18.60 8.68 4.79
N LEU A 18 -18.02 9.83 5.15
CA LEU A 18 -16.75 9.87 5.89
C LEU A 18 -16.86 9.14 7.25
N PHE A 19 -17.99 9.29 7.96
CA PHE A 19 -18.21 8.58 9.23
C PHE A 19 -18.28 7.08 9.06
N ASP A 20 -19.02 6.61 8.07
CA ASP A 20 -19.13 5.19 7.77
C ASP A 20 -17.76 4.61 7.37
N ARG A 21 -16.95 5.38 6.64
CA ARG A 21 -15.56 5.00 6.29
C ARG A 21 -14.61 5.00 7.49
N MET A 22 -14.68 5.98 8.39
CA MET A 22 -13.88 5.98 9.62
C MET A 22 -14.29 4.86 10.61
N ALA A 23 -15.57 4.50 10.59
CA ALA A 23 -16.12 3.41 11.40
C ALA A 23 -15.92 2.03 10.75
N SER A 24 -15.41 1.97 9.51
CA SER A 24 -15.17 0.71 8.82
C SER A 24 -14.16 -0.15 9.57
N GLN A 25 -14.37 -1.45 9.49
CA GLN A 25 -13.62 -2.44 10.26
C GLN A 25 -12.12 -2.40 9.91
N GLU A 26 -11.78 -2.09 8.66
CA GLU A 26 -10.43 -1.96 8.11
C GLU A 26 -9.69 -0.79 8.76
N VAL A 27 -10.29 0.40 8.74
CA VAL A 27 -9.73 1.62 9.32
C VAL A 27 -9.62 1.49 10.85
N VAL A 28 -10.66 1.00 11.50
CA VAL A 28 -10.66 0.80 12.97
C VAL A 28 -9.62 -0.22 13.41
N LYS A 29 -9.47 -1.35 12.70
CA LYS A 29 -8.44 -2.36 12.98
C LYS A 29 -7.04 -1.79 12.80
N PHE A 30 -6.82 -1.04 11.73
CA PHE A 30 -5.53 -0.42 11.44
C PHE A 30 -5.12 0.61 12.49
N ILE A 31 -6.05 1.50 12.88
CA ILE A 31 -5.86 2.49 13.94
C ILE A 31 -5.59 1.81 15.29
N ARG A 32 -6.29 0.70 15.59
CA ARG A 32 -6.07 -0.10 16.81
C ARG A 32 -4.69 -0.78 16.82
N GLY A 33 -4.24 -1.28 15.67
CA GLY A 33 -2.90 -1.85 15.49
C GLY A 33 -1.78 -0.83 15.72
N ARG A 34 -2.02 0.44 15.41
CA ARG A 34 -1.10 1.56 15.65
C ARG A 34 -1.18 2.18 17.06
N LYS A 35 -1.89 1.55 18.02
CA LYS A 35 -2.08 2.05 19.40
C LYS A 35 -2.65 3.48 19.50
N VAL A 36 -3.46 3.91 18.54
CA VAL A 36 -4.19 5.18 18.70
C VAL A 36 -5.17 5.03 19.86
N SER A 37 -5.18 6.00 20.76
CA SER A 37 -5.94 5.90 22.01
C SER A 37 -7.45 5.95 21.76
N ALA A 38 -8.20 5.12 22.48
CA ALA A 38 -9.67 5.13 22.45
C ALA A 38 -10.26 6.50 22.82
N THR A 39 -9.51 7.31 23.58
CA THR A 39 -9.86 8.69 23.93
C THR A 39 -9.83 9.64 22.73
N LEU A 40 -8.99 9.41 21.72
CA LEU A 40 -8.96 10.22 20.50
C LEU A 40 -10.13 9.85 19.57
N LEU A 41 -10.43 8.57 19.42
CA LEU A 41 -11.56 8.12 18.60
C LEU A 41 -12.91 8.59 19.14
N THR A 42 -13.09 8.56 20.46
CA THR A 42 -14.31 9.07 21.10
C THR A 42 -14.44 10.59 20.99
N LYS A 43 -13.32 11.33 21.10
CA LYS A 43 -13.28 12.78 20.85
C LYS A 43 -13.60 13.12 19.40
N LEU A 44 -13.00 12.42 18.45
CA LEU A 44 -13.26 12.60 17.02
C LEU A 44 -14.73 12.35 16.72
N LYS A 45 -15.29 11.23 17.20
CA LYS A 45 -16.73 10.92 17.05
C LYS A 45 -17.63 12.00 17.64
N THR A 46 -17.26 12.56 18.80
CA THR A 46 -18.03 13.64 19.47
C THR A 46 -17.95 14.96 18.69
N TRP A 47 -16.76 15.32 18.22
CA TRP A 47 -16.54 16.51 17.40
C TRP A 47 -17.31 16.43 16.08
N CYS A 48 -17.26 15.27 15.42
CA CYS A 48 -17.99 14.96 14.20
C CYS A 48 -19.52 15.09 14.36
N LEU A 49 -20.10 14.56 15.45
CA LEU A 49 -21.54 14.73 15.73
C LEU A 49 -21.92 16.19 15.98
N THR A 50 -21.04 16.94 16.63
CA THR A 50 -21.23 18.38 16.86
C THR A 50 -21.19 19.14 15.54
N LEU A 51 -20.25 18.78 14.66
CA LEU A 51 -20.10 19.37 13.34
C LEU A 51 -21.32 19.11 12.47
N SER A 52 -21.88 17.89 12.42
CA SER A 52 -23.12 17.61 11.69
C SER A 52 -24.29 18.50 12.12
N LYS A 53 -24.40 18.75 13.42
CA LYS A 53 -25.48 19.58 13.95
C LYS A 53 -25.29 21.06 13.58
N VAL A 54 -24.06 21.57 13.74
CA VAL A 54 -23.72 22.95 13.36
C VAL A 54 -23.83 23.15 11.85
N LEU A 55 -23.51 22.12 11.07
CA LEU A 55 -23.60 22.14 9.61
C LEU A 55 -25.05 22.25 9.15
N ASN A 56 -25.95 21.45 9.73
CA ASN A 56 -27.39 21.57 9.45
C ASN A 56 -27.91 22.99 9.79
N ASP A 57 -27.46 23.60 10.89
CA ASP A 57 -27.85 24.97 11.30
C ASP A 57 -27.18 26.07 10.41
N ALA A 58 -25.98 25.82 9.89
CA ALA A 58 -25.22 26.75 9.05
C ALA A 58 -25.71 26.73 7.60
N GLU A 59 -26.10 25.56 7.11
CA GLU A 59 -26.72 25.30 5.82
C GLU A 59 -28.03 26.08 5.64
N GLU A 60 -28.85 26.18 6.69
CA GLU A 60 -30.07 27.01 6.68
C GLU A 60 -29.78 28.51 6.50
N LYS A 61 -28.54 28.95 6.79
CA LYS A 61 -28.07 30.34 6.67
C LYS A 61 -27.16 30.60 5.45
N GLU A 62 -26.85 29.57 4.64
CA GLU A 62 -25.92 29.62 3.50
C GLU A 62 -26.30 30.68 2.45
N THR A 63 -27.58 31.04 2.35
CA THR A 63 -28.06 32.00 1.34
C THR A 63 -27.74 33.45 1.64
N THR A 64 -27.33 33.79 2.86
CA THR A 64 -27.36 35.17 3.35
C THR A 64 -25.99 35.71 3.77
N ASP A 65 -25.05 34.84 4.13
CA ASP A 65 -23.79 35.24 4.74
C ASP A 65 -22.58 34.72 3.96
N THR A 66 -21.84 35.65 3.34
CA THR A 66 -20.61 35.38 2.58
C THR A 66 -19.55 34.71 3.45
N ILE A 67 -19.50 35.00 4.76
CA ILE A 67 -18.54 34.40 5.69
C ILE A 67 -18.86 32.92 5.91
N VAL A 68 -20.14 32.57 6.04
CA VAL A 68 -20.58 31.17 6.16
C VAL A 68 -20.22 30.40 4.89
N LYS A 69 -20.33 31.02 3.71
CA LYS A 69 -19.98 30.40 2.43
C LYS A 69 -18.48 30.11 2.29
N GLU A 70 -17.61 31.05 2.66
CA GLU A 70 -16.15 30.83 2.64
C GLU A 70 -15.74 29.72 3.61
N TRP A 71 -16.30 29.73 4.83
CA TRP A 71 -16.07 28.67 5.82
C TRP A 71 -16.55 27.30 5.33
N LEU A 72 -17.70 27.25 4.64
CA LEU A 72 -18.24 26.02 4.09
C LEU A 72 -17.37 25.44 2.96
N ASP A 73 -16.70 26.31 2.19
CA ASP A 73 -15.79 25.91 1.13
C ASP A 73 -14.48 25.32 1.70
N GLU A 74 -13.92 25.95 2.73
CA GLU A 74 -12.76 25.42 3.47
C GLU A 74 -13.09 24.08 4.16
N LEU A 75 -14.32 23.94 4.67
CA LEU A 75 -14.79 22.68 5.24
C LEU A 75 -14.90 21.59 4.17
N LYS A 76 -15.37 21.90 2.95
CA LYS A 76 -15.40 20.95 1.83
C LYS A 76 -14.00 20.49 1.45
N ASP A 77 -13.05 21.42 1.36
CA ASP A 77 -11.65 21.11 1.03
C ASP A 77 -11.02 20.18 2.08
N ALA A 78 -11.20 20.50 3.36
CA ALA A 78 -10.74 19.65 4.47
C ALA A 78 -11.39 18.26 4.46
N LEU A 79 -12.65 18.16 4.02
CA LEU A 79 -13.36 16.88 3.93
C LEU A 79 -12.79 15.98 2.84
N TYR A 80 -12.50 16.53 1.66
CA TYR A 80 -11.85 15.78 0.58
C TYR A 80 -10.47 15.27 1.00
N HIS A 81 -9.68 16.12 1.67
CA HIS A 81 -8.39 15.69 2.22
C HIS A 81 -8.52 14.56 3.26
N ALA A 82 -9.57 14.60 4.08
CA ALA A 82 -9.84 13.52 5.03
C ALA A 82 -10.29 12.22 4.34
N GLU A 83 -11.10 12.30 3.29
CA GLU A 83 -11.50 11.14 2.48
C GLU A 83 -10.30 10.47 1.80
N ASP A 84 -9.40 11.26 1.19
CA ASP A 84 -8.18 10.76 0.55
C ASP A 84 -7.29 10.00 1.55
N LEU A 85 -7.11 10.56 2.75
CA LEU A 85 -6.34 9.91 3.81
C LEU A 85 -6.99 8.61 4.30
N LEU A 86 -8.32 8.55 4.34
CA LEU A 86 -9.02 7.32 4.71
C LEU A 86 -8.88 6.24 3.63
N ASP A 87 -8.90 6.61 2.36
CA ASP A 87 -8.66 5.68 1.25
C ASP A 87 -7.20 5.15 1.27
N GLU A 88 -6.23 6.00 1.59
CA GLU A 88 -4.84 5.58 1.80
C GLU A 88 -4.74 4.60 2.98
N ILE A 89 -5.38 4.91 4.11
CA ILE A 89 -5.40 4.04 5.28
C ILE A 89 -6.09 2.70 4.96
N ALA A 90 -7.22 2.71 4.26
CA ALA A 90 -7.95 1.49 3.90
C ALA A 90 -7.09 0.60 2.98
N THR A 91 -6.39 1.22 2.02
CA THR A 91 -5.48 0.52 1.12
C THR A 91 -4.31 -0.11 1.89
N GLU A 92 -3.70 0.62 2.81
CA GLU A 92 -2.59 0.10 3.61
C GLU A 92 -3.05 -0.95 4.64
N ALA A 93 -4.26 -0.81 5.18
CA ALA A 93 -4.88 -1.78 6.07
C ALA A 93 -5.13 -3.13 5.40
N LEU A 94 -5.59 -3.12 4.14
CA LEU A 94 -5.75 -4.33 3.33
C LEU A 94 -4.39 -4.97 3.02
N ARG A 95 -3.38 -4.15 2.70
CA ARG A 95 -2.02 -4.63 2.48
C ARG A 95 -1.42 -5.30 3.72
N CYS A 96 -1.58 -4.70 4.90
CA CYS A 96 -1.14 -5.31 6.17
C CYS A 96 -1.84 -6.64 6.47
N GLN A 97 -3.12 -6.80 6.10
CA GLN A 97 -3.82 -8.09 6.24
C GLN A 97 -3.24 -9.15 5.33
N VAL A 98 -3.02 -8.83 4.05
CA VAL A 98 -2.41 -9.77 3.08
C VAL A 98 -1.01 -10.20 3.53
N GLU A 99 -0.22 -9.28 4.08
CA GLU A 99 1.12 -9.58 4.61
C GLU A 99 1.05 -10.43 5.90
N ALA A 100 0.11 -10.16 6.82
CA ALA A 100 -0.08 -10.94 8.05
C ALA A 100 -0.60 -12.37 7.77
N ASP A 101 -1.48 -12.56 6.78
CA ASP A 101 -1.97 -13.88 6.37
C ASP A 101 -0.88 -14.71 5.69
N PHE A 102 0.05 -14.06 4.99
CA PHE A 102 1.25 -14.69 4.41
C PHE A 102 2.25 -15.14 5.50
N VAL A 103 2.40 -14.36 6.57
CA VAL A 103 3.28 -14.69 7.71
C VAL A 103 2.65 -15.75 8.63
N THR A 104 1.33 -15.74 8.81
CA THR A 104 0.64 -16.75 9.63
C THR A 104 0.59 -18.12 8.94
N SER A 105 0.49 -18.15 7.61
CA SER A 105 0.55 -19.39 6.83
C SER A 105 1.96 -20.02 6.73
N THR A 106 3.02 -19.28 7.09
CA THR A 106 4.39 -19.81 7.16
C THR A 106 4.80 -20.32 8.55
N SER A 107 4.05 -19.99 9.60
CA SER A 107 4.32 -20.44 10.99
C SER A 107 3.47 -21.65 11.44
N LEU A 108 2.44 -22.03 10.67
CA LEU A 108 1.59 -23.21 10.97
C LEU A 108 1.65 -24.30 9.90
N ARG A 109 2.75 -24.41 9.15
CA ARG A 109 2.96 -25.49 8.17
C ARG A 109 4.10 -26.42 8.55
N GLU A 110 3.98 -27.05 9.72
CA GLU A 110 4.12 -28.51 9.75
C GLU A 110 2.73 -29.11 9.48
N GLY A 111 2.48 -29.47 8.22
CA GLY A 111 1.35 -30.30 7.82
C GLY A 111 0.10 -29.56 7.31
N VAL A 112 -0.45 -30.12 6.23
CA VAL A 112 -1.76 -29.88 5.60
C VAL A 112 -1.78 -28.88 4.43
N GLU A 113 -1.98 -29.49 3.27
CA GLU A 113 -2.25 -28.93 1.95
C GLU A 113 -3.48 -28.01 1.95
N GLY A 114 -3.27 -26.71 2.11
CA GLY A 114 -4.26 -25.68 1.79
C GLY A 114 -3.88 -24.98 0.49
N ARG A 115 -4.81 -24.92 -0.47
CA ARG A 115 -4.66 -24.28 -1.78
C ARG A 115 -4.02 -22.88 -1.66
N SER A 116 -2.73 -22.80 -1.98
CA SER A 116 -2.11 -21.54 -2.33
C SER A 116 -2.83 -21.05 -3.59
N SER A 117 -3.14 -19.76 -3.66
CA SER A 117 -3.02 -19.13 -4.97
C SER A 117 -1.55 -19.29 -5.32
N GLN A 118 -1.24 -20.40 -5.98
CA GLN A 118 0.12 -20.79 -6.29
C GLN A 118 0.56 -19.76 -7.31
N ARG A 119 1.21 -18.68 -6.82
CA ARG A 119 2.01 -17.84 -7.69
C ARG A 119 2.93 -18.81 -8.38
N VAL A 120 2.71 -19.02 -9.67
CA VAL A 120 3.48 -19.99 -10.44
C VAL A 120 4.94 -19.65 -10.17
N PRO A 121 5.76 -20.60 -9.68
CA PRO A 121 7.16 -20.34 -9.45
C PRO A 121 7.74 -19.69 -10.69
N THR A 122 8.40 -18.56 -10.51
CA THR A 122 9.08 -17.90 -11.62
C THR A 122 10.25 -18.79 -11.98
N THR A 123 10.17 -19.47 -13.12
CA THR A 123 11.20 -20.41 -13.59
C THR A 123 12.48 -19.65 -13.95
N SER A 124 13.59 -20.33 -14.23
CA SER A 124 14.75 -19.71 -14.87
C SER A 124 14.64 -19.71 -16.41
N LEU A 125 13.65 -20.40 -16.98
CA LEU A 125 13.44 -20.54 -18.41
C LEU A 125 13.13 -19.18 -19.04
N VAL A 126 13.98 -18.76 -19.96
CA VAL A 126 13.81 -17.58 -20.81
C VAL A 126 13.29 -18.08 -22.15
N ASP A 127 12.19 -17.51 -22.63
CA ASP A 127 11.78 -17.69 -24.02
C ASP A 127 12.86 -17.02 -24.89
N PRO A 128 13.47 -17.72 -25.88
CA PRO A 128 14.49 -17.16 -26.76
C PRO A 128 14.11 -15.83 -27.42
N GLU A 129 12.80 -15.53 -27.53
CA GLU A 129 12.29 -14.28 -28.09
C GLU A 129 12.16 -13.13 -27.06
N THR A 130 12.48 -13.37 -25.78
CA THR A 130 12.41 -12.35 -24.73
C THR A 130 13.55 -11.37 -24.87
N ILE A 131 13.28 -10.19 -25.44
CA ILE A 131 14.27 -9.11 -25.51
C ILE A 131 14.15 -8.23 -24.27
N ILE A 132 15.24 -8.14 -23.50
CA ILE A 132 15.35 -7.27 -22.33
C ILE A 132 16.15 -6.03 -22.74
N TYR A 133 15.62 -4.84 -22.48
CA TYR A 133 16.26 -3.57 -22.83
C TYR A 133 16.57 -2.73 -21.58
N GLY A 134 17.68 -1.98 -21.62
CA GLY A 134 17.97 -0.91 -20.67
C GLY A 134 18.36 -1.40 -19.26
N ARG A 135 18.74 -2.67 -19.13
CA ARG A 135 19.17 -3.29 -17.86
C ARG A 135 20.61 -3.82 -17.91
N ASP A 136 21.33 -3.52 -18.99
CA ASP A 136 22.70 -4.00 -19.24
C ASP A 136 23.68 -3.52 -18.15
N ASP A 137 23.55 -2.27 -17.71
CA ASP A 137 24.40 -1.69 -16.66
C ASP A 137 24.11 -2.32 -15.28
N ASP A 138 22.84 -2.54 -14.95
CA ASP A 138 22.41 -3.19 -13.72
C ASP A 138 22.93 -4.64 -13.64
N GLU A 139 22.77 -5.39 -14.74
CA GLU A 139 23.29 -6.75 -14.85
C GLU A 139 24.80 -6.77 -14.64
N LYS A 140 25.53 -5.91 -15.36
CA LYS A 140 26.99 -5.84 -15.28
C LYS A 140 27.47 -5.48 -13.88
N ALA A 141 26.80 -4.54 -13.20
CA ALA A 141 27.14 -4.14 -11.83
C ALA A 141 26.99 -5.30 -10.85
N ILE A 142 25.86 -6.03 -10.92
CA ILE A 142 25.58 -7.15 -10.01
C ILE A 142 26.49 -8.35 -10.34
N VAL A 143 26.71 -8.67 -11.61
CA VAL A 143 27.62 -9.75 -12.01
C VAL A 143 29.04 -9.46 -11.54
N ASN A 144 29.53 -8.24 -11.70
CA ASN A 144 30.84 -7.87 -11.17
C ASN A 144 30.89 -8.00 -9.65
N PHE A 145 29.87 -7.55 -8.93
CA PHE A 145 29.81 -7.68 -7.48
C PHE A 145 29.83 -9.15 -7.02
N LEU A 146 29.11 -10.03 -7.72
CA LEU A 146 29.09 -11.49 -7.44
C LEU A 146 30.43 -12.18 -7.74
N LEU A 147 31.21 -11.65 -8.67
CA LEU A 147 32.52 -12.18 -9.06
C LEU A 147 33.70 -11.48 -8.35
N SER A 148 33.44 -10.37 -7.67
CA SER A 148 34.44 -9.67 -6.86
C SER A 148 34.81 -10.55 -5.66
N ASN A 149 36.02 -11.10 -5.70
CA ASN A 149 36.63 -11.79 -4.58
C ASN A 149 37.04 -10.79 -3.49
N ASP A 150 36.07 -10.27 -2.74
CA ASP A 150 36.37 -9.70 -1.43
C ASP A 150 36.27 -10.80 -0.37
N VAL A 151 37.46 -11.35 -0.09
CA VAL A 151 37.81 -12.06 1.13
C VAL A 151 37.29 -13.50 1.20
N ALA A 152 37.93 -14.34 0.38
CA ALA A 152 38.39 -15.63 0.87
C ALA A 152 39.32 -15.42 2.08
N SER A 153 38.76 -15.19 3.27
CA SER A 153 39.45 -15.45 4.53
C SER A 153 38.44 -15.76 5.63
N ASN A 154 38.22 -17.06 5.82
CA ASN A 154 37.94 -17.70 7.10
C ASN A 154 36.72 -17.23 7.91
N ASN A 155 35.60 -16.86 7.28
CA ASN A 155 34.28 -16.89 7.93
C ASN A 155 33.21 -17.16 6.87
N HIS A 156 32.39 -18.20 7.08
CA HIS A 156 31.28 -18.59 6.19
C HIS A 156 30.12 -17.58 6.23
N SER A 157 30.34 -16.36 5.75
CA SER A 157 29.30 -15.35 5.62
C SER A 157 28.68 -15.46 4.23
N THR A 158 27.42 -15.90 4.16
CA THR A 158 26.65 -15.87 2.91
C THR A 158 26.31 -14.42 2.57
N GLY A 159 26.77 -13.94 1.41
CA GLY A 159 26.38 -12.63 0.89
C GLY A 159 24.95 -12.63 0.33
N VAL A 160 24.19 -11.58 0.61
CA VAL A 160 22.82 -11.40 0.11
C VAL A 160 22.74 -10.09 -0.67
N ILE A 161 22.16 -10.14 -1.88
CA ILE A 161 21.90 -8.96 -2.72
C ILE A 161 20.38 -8.80 -2.87
N PRO A 162 19.75 -7.85 -2.17
CA PRO A 162 18.32 -7.61 -2.30
C PRO A 162 18.01 -6.81 -3.59
N ILE A 163 17.06 -7.31 -4.40
CA ILE A 163 16.48 -6.56 -5.55
C ILE A 163 15.08 -6.08 -5.14
N VAL A 164 14.93 -4.77 -4.93
CA VAL A 164 13.68 -4.15 -4.43
C VAL A 164 13.07 -3.19 -5.45
N GLY A 165 11.75 -2.97 -5.35
CA GLY A 165 11.00 -2.11 -6.29
C GLY A 165 9.54 -2.54 -6.43
N MET A 166 8.72 -1.71 -7.09
CA MET A 166 7.28 -1.94 -7.30
C MET A 166 6.97 -3.22 -8.09
N GLY A 167 5.74 -3.73 -7.99
CA GLY A 167 5.27 -4.85 -8.82
C GLY A 167 5.41 -4.54 -10.32
N GLY A 168 5.70 -5.55 -11.15
CA GLY A 168 5.80 -5.38 -12.61
C GLY A 168 7.07 -4.70 -13.14
N VAL A 169 7.91 -4.08 -12.30
CA VAL A 169 9.12 -3.34 -12.75
C VAL A 169 10.25 -4.20 -13.35
N GLY A 170 10.08 -5.53 -13.39
CA GLY A 170 11.08 -6.44 -13.97
C GLY A 170 12.15 -6.97 -13.01
N LYS A 171 11.97 -6.90 -11.68
CA LYS A 171 12.93 -7.45 -10.69
C LYS A 171 13.27 -8.92 -10.94
N THR A 172 12.23 -9.74 -11.12
CA THR A 172 12.36 -11.16 -11.43
C THR A 172 13.04 -11.38 -12.77
N THR A 173 12.76 -10.52 -13.76
CA THR A 173 13.39 -10.55 -15.08
C THR A 173 14.89 -10.30 -14.98
N LEU A 174 15.31 -9.28 -14.23
CA LEU A 174 16.72 -8.99 -13.97
C LEU A 174 17.41 -10.13 -13.20
N ALA A 175 16.76 -10.67 -12.16
CA ALA A 175 17.29 -11.81 -11.41
C ALA A 175 17.50 -13.03 -12.31
N ARG A 176 16.55 -13.31 -13.22
CA ARG A 176 16.64 -14.39 -14.19
C ARG A 176 17.77 -14.16 -15.20
N GLN A 177 17.93 -12.93 -15.69
CA GLN A 177 19.00 -12.55 -16.60
C GLN A 177 20.38 -12.77 -15.96
N ILE A 178 20.57 -12.32 -14.72
CA ILE A 178 21.82 -12.53 -13.96
C ILE A 178 22.08 -14.02 -13.70
N TYR A 179 21.05 -14.78 -13.31
CA TYR A 179 21.18 -16.23 -13.03
C TYR A 179 21.63 -17.02 -14.26
N ASN A 180 21.15 -16.64 -15.44
CA ASN A 180 21.51 -17.27 -16.70
C ASN A 180 22.77 -16.67 -17.35
N ASN A 181 23.43 -15.70 -16.72
CA ASN A 181 24.67 -15.12 -17.24
C ASN A 181 25.78 -16.17 -17.24
N GLN A 182 26.47 -16.32 -18.37
CA GLN A 182 27.50 -17.34 -18.56
C GLN A 182 28.60 -17.29 -17.50
N LYS A 183 29.04 -16.09 -17.10
CA LYS A 183 30.09 -15.91 -16.09
C LYS A 183 29.64 -16.39 -14.71
N ILE A 184 28.37 -16.19 -14.38
CA ILE A 184 27.77 -16.65 -13.12
C ILE A 184 27.65 -18.18 -13.12
N ILE A 185 27.19 -18.76 -14.24
CA ILE A 185 27.08 -20.21 -14.41
C ILE A 185 28.44 -20.90 -14.27
N GLU A 186 29.50 -20.29 -14.80
CA GLU A 186 30.86 -20.82 -14.71
C GLU A 186 31.45 -20.67 -13.30
N HIS A 187 31.05 -19.64 -12.55
CA HIS A 187 31.58 -19.33 -11.23
C HIS A 187 30.90 -20.12 -10.09
N PHE A 188 29.59 -20.40 -10.19
CA PHE A 188 28.82 -21.09 -9.15
C PHE A 188 28.42 -22.51 -9.58
N SER A 189 28.84 -23.52 -8.81
CA SER A 189 28.64 -24.94 -9.16
C SER A 189 27.21 -25.45 -8.96
N LEU A 190 26.40 -24.74 -8.17
CA LEU A 190 25.05 -25.16 -7.79
C LEU A 190 24.00 -24.31 -8.52
N LYS A 191 23.03 -25.00 -9.12
CA LYS A 191 21.83 -24.41 -9.72
C LYS A 191 20.62 -24.79 -8.88
N ALA A 192 19.76 -23.81 -8.61
CA ALA A 192 18.45 -23.97 -8.00
C ALA A 192 17.37 -24.19 -9.06
#